data_AF-A0AA40DUG9-F1
#
_entry.id   AF-A0AA40DUG9-F1
#
_cell.length_a   1.000
_cell.length_b   1.000
_cell.length_c   1.000
_cell.angle_alpha   90.00
_cell.angle_beta   90.00
_cell.angle_gamma   90.00
#
_symmetry.space_group_name_H-M   'P 1'
#
loop_
_entity.id
_entity.type
_entity.pdbx_description
1 polymer ?
#
loop_
_entity_poly.entity_id
_entity_poly.type
_entity_poly.pdbx_seq_one_letter_code
_entity_poly.pdbx_strand_id
1 'polypeptide(L)'
;MEAQFNIAPYFKSLKAIQLARSVYQKLSGATASLRVTDHPLHDARWIPNAILSSAAVELDLPRAYRFACIAFFESGYDLDPTEFTEVIAISSRNSLYVSQVLLGDPFFGGDMNEVRHVMENVGKTGVVMMVAPLAPRVRAAELNRWKQVSHVRFNLKRENCFQATFLHLSFTDFEMPFDIGQRGSIDRAIHVRVVETVISVYDRGDWVADLDVLILYQPTLYGNRFIRRLDQSTRPKSLTSPDPACWIGTNPLAHLRPQPLTSIDNWEELLNLPEDMGLCYVGVVRAHDNWIARLATACVAAQRGFRTVILPTTDEVNDEFGDDDSDTSGDSDDSLDSTKTVIDDDVFSASPHIFIC
;
A
#
# COMPACT_ATOMS: atom_id res chain seq x y z
N MET A 1 -14.44 -23.16 -50.02
CA MET A 1 -13.74 -21.97 -49.49
C MET A 1 -13.75 -22.14 -47.98
N GLU A 2 -12.77 -22.88 -47.46
CA GLU A 2 -12.68 -23.15 -46.01
C GLU A 2 -12.26 -21.88 -45.31
N ALA A 3 -13.16 -21.30 -44.51
CA ALA A 3 -12.82 -20.20 -43.62
C ALA A 3 -11.83 -20.74 -42.58
N GLN A 4 -10.57 -20.32 -42.68
CA GLN A 4 -9.55 -20.60 -41.68
C GLN A 4 -10.03 -20.00 -40.35
N PHE A 5 -10.49 -20.85 -39.43
CA PHE A 5 -10.91 -20.40 -38.10
C PHE A 5 -9.71 -19.80 -37.38
N ASN A 6 -9.72 -18.49 -37.18
CA ASN A 6 -8.72 -17.83 -36.36
C ASN A 6 -9.05 -18.11 -34.89
N ILE A 7 -8.32 -19.05 -34.28
CA ILE A 7 -8.56 -19.49 -32.89
C ILE A 7 -7.93 -18.50 -31.88
N ALA A 8 -7.03 -17.62 -32.33
CA ALA A 8 -6.29 -16.72 -31.44
C ALA A 8 -7.19 -15.84 -30.53
N PRO A 9 -8.31 -15.24 -31.00
CA PRO A 9 -9.22 -14.48 -30.14
C PRO A 9 -9.81 -15.30 -29.00
N TYR A 10 -10.13 -16.57 -29.24
CA TYR A 10 -10.69 -17.46 -28.21
C TYR A 10 -9.68 -17.76 -27.11
N PHE A 11 -8.42 -18.04 -27.47
CA PHE A 11 -7.35 -18.23 -26.49
C PHE A 11 -7.09 -16.96 -25.67
N LYS A 12 -7.12 -15.77 -26.30
CA LYS A 12 -7.01 -14.49 -25.59
C LYS A 12 -8.16 -14.30 -24.60
N SER A 13 -9.39 -14.59 -24.99
CA SER A 13 -10.55 -14.54 -24.08
C SER A 13 -10.40 -15.51 -22.91
N LEU A 14 -9.90 -16.74 -23.12
CA LEU A 14 -9.66 -17.69 -22.03
C LEU A 14 -8.60 -17.18 -21.04
N LYS A 15 -7.51 -16.59 -21.53
CA LYS A 15 -6.51 -15.92 -20.68
C LYS A 15 -7.14 -14.76 -19.89
N ALA A 16 -7.99 -13.96 -20.53
CA ALA A 16 -8.71 -12.89 -19.85
C ALA A 16 -9.60 -13.42 -18.73
N ILE A 17 -10.33 -14.52 -18.94
CA ILE A 17 -11.13 -15.15 -17.87
C ILE A 17 -10.23 -15.64 -16.73
N GLN A 18 -9.06 -16.20 -17.04
CA GLN A 18 -8.10 -16.62 -16.02
C GLN A 18 -7.60 -15.43 -15.18
N LEU A 19 -7.34 -14.28 -15.81
CA LEU A 19 -6.99 -13.04 -15.11
C LEU A 19 -8.17 -12.51 -14.28
N ALA A 20 -9.38 -12.49 -14.83
CA ALA A 20 -10.57 -12.08 -14.08
C ALA A 20 -10.76 -12.98 -12.84
N ARG A 21 -10.55 -14.29 -12.98
CA ARG A 21 -10.60 -15.24 -11.86
C ARG A 21 -9.56 -14.92 -10.80
N SER A 22 -8.32 -14.58 -11.15
CA SER A 22 -7.30 -14.25 -10.14
C SER A 22 -7.64 -12.98 -9.36
N VAL A 23 -8.31 -12.02 -9.99
CA VAL A 23 -8.85 -10.83 -9.31
C VAL A 23 -10.04 -11.21 -8.41
N TYR A 24 -11.04 -11.91 -8.96
CA TYR A 24 -12.30 -12.19 -8.27
C TYR A 24 -12.20 -13.28 -7.20
N GLN A 25 -11.20 -14.16 -7.22
CA GLN A 25 -11.06 -15.19 -6.18
C GLN A 25 -10.92 -14.60 -4.77
N LYS A 26 -10.38 -13.38 -4.67
CA LYS A 26 -10.19 -12.65 -3.40
C LYS A 26 -11.37 -11.74 -3.05
N LEU A 27 -12.38 -11.63 -3.92
CA LEU A 27 -13.53 -10.72 -3.78
C LEU A 27 -14.81 -11.52 -3.50
N SER A 28 -14.89 -12.13 -2.32
CA SER A 28 -16.04 -12.96 -1.93
C SER A 28 -17.35 -12.17 -2.00
N GLY A 29 -18.34 -12.67 -2.75
CA GLY A 29 -19.63 -12.01 -2.90
C GLY A 29 -19.68 -10.87 -3.91
N ALA A 30 -18.61 -10.62 -4.67
CA ALA A 30 -18.62 -9.68 -5.78
C ALA A 30 -19.59 -10.12 -6.89
N THR A 31 -20.15 -9.16 -7.64
CA THR A 31 -21.11 -9.42 -8.70
C THR A 31 -20.52 -9.18 -10.08
N ALA A 32 -21.31 -9.47 -11.12
CA ALA A 32 -20.97 -9.14 -12.50
C ALA A 32 -22.24 -8.74 -13.26
N SER A 33 -22.13 -7.65 -14.03
CA SER A 33 -23.14 -7.15 -14.94
C SER A 33 -23.20 -8.04 -16.19
N LEU A 34 -24.42 -8.38 -16.63
CA LEU A 34 -24.62 -9.12 -17.87
C LEU A 34 -24.19 -8.32 -19.11
N ARG A 35 -24.08 -6.99 -19.01
CA ARG A 35 -23.61 -6.11 -20.09
C ARG A 35 -22.18 -6.42 -20.55
N VAL A 36 -21.40 -7.11 -19.72
CA VAL A 36 -20.08 -7.61 -20.09
C VAL A 36 -20.14 -8.50 -21.33
N THR A 37 -21.25 -9.21 -21.54
CA THR A 37 -21.43 -10.09 -22.70
C THR A 37 -21.60 -9.36 -24.04
N ASP A 38 -21.86 -8.05 -24.00
CA ASP A 38 -21.95 -7.21 -25.20
C ASP A 38 -20.57 -6.87 -25.78
N HIS A 39 -19.49 -7.17 -25.06
CA HIS A 39 -18.12 -6.81 -25.43
C HIS A 39 -17.24 -8.06 -25.63
N PRO A 40 -16.46 -8.13 -26.73
CA PRO A 40 -15.50 -9.21 -26.90
C PRO A 40 -14.40 -9.12 -25.84
N LEU A 41 -14.34 -10.13 -24.95
CA LEU A 41 -13.42 -10.10 -23.82
C LEU A 41 -11.94 -10.00 -24.22
N HIS A 42 -11.56 -10.54 -25.38
CA HIS A 42 -10.17 -10.47 -25.87
C HIS A 42 -9.70 -9.07 -26.28
N ASP A 43 -10.63 -8.12 -26.44
CA ASP A 43 -10.34 -6.72 -26.80
C ASP A 43 -10.46 -5.78 -25.59
N ALA A 44 -10.72 -6.29 -24.40
CA ALA A 44 -10.93 -5.46 -23.22
C ALA A 44 -9.63 -4.74 -22.79
N ARG A 45 -9.72 -3.43 -22.53
CA ARG A 45 -8.60 -2.54 -22.21
C ARG A 45 -7.91 -2.87 -20.89
N TRP A 46 -8.61 -3.49 -19.95
CA TRP A 46 -8.04 -3.93 -18.68
C TRP A 46 -7.11 -5.15 -18.82
N ILE A 47 -6.93 -5.70 -20.02
CA ILE A 47 -6.00 -6.81 -20.25
C ILE A 47 -4.66 -6.28 -20.78
N PRO A 48 -3.56 -6.42 -20.04
CA PRO A 48 -2.25 -6.02 -20.53
C PRO A 48 -1.84 -6.82 -21.77
N ASN A 49 -1.42 -6.12 -22.83
CA ASN A 49 -0.95 -6.74 -24.07
C ASN A 49 0.19 -7.75 -23.84
N ALA A 50 1.07 -7.48 -22.87
CA ALA A 50 2.19 -8.36 -22.51
C ALA A 50 1.71 -9.76 -22.07
N ILE A 51 0.58 -9.83 -21.35
CA ILE A 51 0.04 -11.09 -20.83
C ILE A 51 -0.62 -11.90 -21.95
N LEU A 52 -1.25 -11.22 -22.92
CA LEU A 52 -1.82 -11.89 -24.08
C LEU A 52 -0.73 -12.55 -24.95
N SER A 53 0.45 -11.93 -25.05
CA SER A 53 1.59 -12.44 -25.82
C SER A 53 2.44 -13.51 -25.12
N SER A 54 2.46 -13.55 -23.78
CA SER A 54 3.30 -14.50 -23.02
C SER A 54 2.68 -15.90 -22.92
N ALA A 55 3.52 -16.94 -22.93
CA ALA A 55 3.12 -18.32 -22.61
C ALA A 55 2.97 -18.55 -21.10
N ALA A 56 3.73 -17.83 -20.28
CA ALA A 56 3.62 -17.81 -18.83
C ALA A 56 2.80 -16.60 -18.40
N VAL A 57 1.67 -16.83 -17.73
CA VAL A 57 0.88 -15.77 -17.11
C VAL A 57 1.50 -15.50 -15.74
N GLU A 58 2.48 -14.61 -15.66
CA GLU A 58 2.77 -13.97 -14.38
C GLU A 58 1.54 -13.13 -14.02
N LEU A 59 0.85 -13.53 -12.95
CA LEU A 59 -0.50 -13.05 -12.58
C LEU A 59 -0.47 -11.73 -11.79
N ASP A 60 0.68 -11.07 -11.66
CA ASP A 60 0.77 -9.82 -10.91
C ASP A 60 0.25 -8.64 -11.76
N LEU A 61 -1.06 -8.45 -11.70
CA LEU A 61 -1.74 -7.34 -12.34
C LEU A 61 -1.60 -6.08 -11.48
N PRO A 62 -1.15 -4.94 -12.02
CA PRO A 62 -1.10 -3.69 -11.26
C PRO A 62 -2.49 -3.28 -10.76
N ARG A 63 -2.54 -2.58 -9.62
CA ARG A 63 -3.80 -2.14 -8.98
C ARG A 63 -4.80 -1.53 -9.96
N ALA A 64 -4.32 -0.62 -10.80
CA ALA A 64 -5.14 0.11 -11.76
C ALA A 64 -5.85 -0.83 -12.76
N TYR A 65 -5.16 -1.88 -13.22
CA TYR A 65 -5.75 -2.91 -14.09
C TYR A 65 -6.78 -3.78 -13.35
N ARG A 66 -6.56 -4.05 -12.05
CA ARG A 66 -7.54 -4.78 -11.22
C ARG A 66 -8.80 -3.96 -11.01
N PHE A 67 -8.66 -2.67 -10.72
CA PHE A 67 -9.80 -1.75 -10.64
C PHE A 67 -10.53 -1.62 -11.97
N ALA A 68 -9.81 -1.54 -13.10
CA ALA A 68 -10.43 -1.54 -14.43
C ALA A 68 -11.19 -2.84 -14.72
N CYS A 69 -10.63 -4.00 -14.35
CA CYS A 69 -11.30 -5.29 -14.43
C CYS A 69 -12.60 -5.31 -13.60
N ILE A 70 -12.53 -4.90 -12.33
CA ILE A 70 -13.69 -4.82 -11.44
C ILE A 70 -14.74 -3.85 -12.01
N ALA A 71 -14.35 -2.66 -12.47
CA ALA A 71 -15.26 -1.69 -13.07
C ALA A 71 -15.94 -2.24 -14.33
N PHE A 72 -15.19 -2.95 -15.18
CA PHE A 72 -15.73 -3.61 -16.37
C PHE A 72 -16.77 -4.66 -16.00
N PHE A 73 -16.47 -5.54 -15.04
CA PHE A 73 -17.41 -6.57 -14.62
C PHE A 73 -18.61 -5.99 -13.86
N GLU A 74 -18.45 -4.98 -13.02
CA GLU A 74 -19.54 -4.38 -12.26
C GLU A 74 -20.47 -3.50 -13.11
N SER A 75 -19.94 -2.81 -14.12
CA SER A 75 -20.70 -1.84 -14.92
C SER A 75 -21.01 -2.28 -16.36
N GLY A 76 -20.15 -3.13 -16.93
CA GLY A 76 -20.12 -3.46 -18.36
C GLY A 76 -19.41 -2.43 -19.23
N TYR A 77 -18.83 -1.37 -18.66
CA TYR A 77 -18.05 -0.38 -19.40
C TYR A 77 -16.56 -0.70 -19.33
N ASP A 78 -15.95 -0.88 -20.49
CA ASP A 78 -14.51 -1.12 -20.60
C ASP A 78 -13.79 0.22 -20.51
N LEU A 79 -13.24 0.55 -19.35
CA LEU A 79 -12.56 1.81 -19.07
C LEU A 79 -11.04 1.64 -19.13
N ASP A 80 -10.33 2.73 -19.46
CA ASP A 80 -8.87 2.67 -19.57
C ASP A 80 -8.22 2.47 -18.19
N PRO A 81 -7.31 1.50 -17.99
CA PRO A 81 -6.59 1.31 -16.73
C PRO A 81 -5.87 2.55 -16.22
N THR A 82 -5.41 3.44 -17.10
CA THR A 82 -4.72 4.67 -16.70
C THR A 82 -5.59 5.60 -15.85
N GLU A 83 -6.91 5.55 -16.03
CA GLU A 83 -7.91 6.34 -15.28
C GLU A 83 -8.05 5.86 -13.82
N PHE A 84 -7.55 4.66 -13.51
CA PHE A 84 -7.60 4.06 -12.17
C PHE A 84 -6.32 4.24 -11.37
N THR A 85 -5.37 5.02 -11.87
CA THR A 85 -4.08 5.24 -11.19
C THR A 85 -4.29 5.85 -9.81
N GLU A 86 -5.07 6.94 -9.75
CA GLU A 86 -5.38 7.68 -8.51
C GLU A 86 -6.56 7.11 -7.70
N VAL A 87 -7.16 6.02 -8.18
CA VAL A 87 -8.31 5.39 -7.53
C VAL A 87 -7.83 4.58 -6.33
N ILE A 88 -8.43 4.85 -5.17
CA ILE A 88 -8.18 4.15 -3.90
C ILE A 88 -9.27 3.13 -3.57
N ALA A 89 -10.48 3.33 -4.08
CA ALA A 89 -11.58 2.39 -3.94
C ALA A 89 -12.64 2.56 -5.05
N ILE A 90 -13.44 1.52 -5.29
CA ILE A 90 -14.62 1.56 -6.15
C ILE A 90 -15.84 1.15 -5.33
N SER A 91 -16.91 1.94 -5.33
CA SER A 91 -18.20 1.52 -4.81
C SER A 91 -19.16 1.22 -5.95
N SER A 92 -19.82 0.07 -5.89
CA SER A 92 -20.86 -0.35 -6.84
C SER A 92 -21.94 -1.09 -6.06
N ARG A 93 -23.21 -0.66 -6.17
CA ARG A 93 -24.36 -1.29 -5.49
C ARG A 93 -24.19 -1.43 -3.96
N ASN A 94 -23.88 -2.64 -3.49
CA ASN A 94 -23.69 -2.99 -2.07
C ASN A 94 -22.25 -3.48 -1.81
N SER A 95 -21.36 -3.15 -2.74
CA SER A 95 -19.99 -3.61 -2.78
C SER A 95 -19.06 -2.41 -2.77
N LEU A 96 -18.06 -2.48 -1.90
CA LEU A 96 -16.95 -1.54 -1.83
C LEU A 96 -15.66 -2.33 -2.06
N TYR A 97 -14.97 -2.01 -3.14
CA TYR A 97 -13.71 -2.59 -3.54
C TYR A 97 -12.59 -1.64 -3.14
N VAL A 98 -11.87 -1.96 -2.07
CA VAL A 98 -10.90 -1.06 -1.44
C VAL A 98 -9.48 -1.56 -1.73
N SER A 99 -8.59 -0.66 -2.09
CA SER A 99 -7.16 -0.96 -2.21
C SER A 99 -6.60 -1.50 -0.89
N GLN A 100 -5.82 -2.57 -0.94
CA GLN A 100 -5.20 -3.19 0.25
C GLN A 100 -4.35 -2.21 1.07
N VAL A 101 -3.78 -1.23 0.37
CA VAL A 101 -3.09 -0.04 0.90
C VAL A 101 -3.83 0.66 2.06
N LEU A 102 -5.16 0.61 2.09
CA LEU A 102 -5.98 1.27 3.12
C LEU A 102 -6.31 0.39 4.33
N LEU A 103 -6.02 -0.92 4.25
CA LEU A 103 -6.59 -1.92 5.14
C LEU A 103 -5.53 -2.67 5.95
N GLY A 104 -4.31 -2.15 6.02
CA GLY A 104 -3.23 -2.84 6.69
C GLY A 104 -2.05 -1.96 7.03
N ASP A 105 -1.13 -2.57 7.75
CA ASP A 105 0.11 -1.94 8.17
C ASP A 105 1.00 -1.61 6.96
N PRO A 106 1.58 -0.40 6.89
CA PRO A 106 2.45 -0.03 5.79
C PRO A 106 3.79 -0.78 5.77
N PHE A 107 4.16 -1.50 6.83
CA PHE A 107 5.31 -2.39 6.88
C PHE A 107 5.09 -3.64 6.03
N PHE A 108 3.95 -4.30 6.20
CA PHE A 108 3.67 -5.55 5.52
C PHE A 108 3.51 -5.25 4.04
N GLY A 109 4.55 -5.65 3.29
CA GLY A 109 4.64 -5.59 1.85
C GLY A 109 3.69 -6.56 1.16
N GLY A 110 2.44 -6.71 1.64
CA GLY A 110 1.43 -7.51 0.96
C GLY A 110 1.30 -7.07 -0.50
N ASP A 111 0.64 -7.88 -1.33
CA ASP A 111 0.39 -7.53 -2.72
C ASP A 111 -0.27 -6.13 -2.79
N MET A 112 0.52 -5.08 -3.08
CA MET A 112 0.06 -3.69 -3.06
C MET A 112 -0.92 -3.40 -4.18
N ASN A 113 -0.97 -4.31 -5.15
CA ASN A 113 -1.95 -4.30 -6.20
C ASN A 113 -3.28 -4.92 -5.73
N GLU A 114 -3.32 -5.61 -4.59
CA GLU A 114 -4.51 -6.27 -4.10
C GLU A 114 -5.64 -5.28 -3.79
N VAL A 115 -6.85 -5.76 -4.08
CA VAL A 115 -8.11 -5.09 -3.79
C VAL A 115 -8.91 -6.05 -2.93
N ARG A 116 -9.49 -5.55 -1.84
CA ARG A 116 -10.39 -6.31 -0.97
C ARG A 116 -11.82 -5.87 -1.17
N HIS A 117 -12.74 -6.80 -0.97
CA HIS A 117 -14.16 -6.53 -1.02
C HIS A 117 -14.73 -6.35 0.39
N VAL A 118 -15.49 -5.27 0.57
CA VAL A 118 -16.25 -4.95 1.78
C VAL A 118 -17.72 -4.83 1.38
N MET A 119 -18.62 -5.49 2.12
CA MET A 119 -20.07 -5.50 1.86
C MET A 119 -20.74 -4.21 2.33
N GLU A 120 -20.31 -3.08 1.78
CA GLU A 120 -20.79 -1.75 2.11
C GLU A 120 -20.96 -0.89 0.85
N ASN A 121 -21.65 0.24 0.96
CA ASN A 121 -21.75 1.22 -0.10
C ASN A 121 -21.59 2.64 0.42
N VAL A 122 -21.28 3.55 -0.49
CA VAL A 122 -21.08 4.98 -0.18
C VAL A 122 -22.36 5.80 -0.36
N GLY A 123 -23.53 5.15 -0.47
CA GLY A 123 -24.83 5.82 -0.64
C GLY A 123 -25.02 6.55 -1.98
N LYS A 124 -24.15 6.33 -2.97
CA LYS A 124 -24.25 6.95 -4.31
C LYS A 124 -24.64 5.91 -5.36
N THR A 125 -25.33 6.36 -6.40
CA THR A 125 -25.81 5.51 -7.49
C THR A 125 -24.74 5.28 -8.56
N GLY A 126 -24.75 4.08 -9.16
CA GLY A 126 -23.80 3.69 -10.19
C GLY A 126 -22.47 3.16 -9.62
N VAL A 127 -21.45 3.20 -10.46
CA VAL A 127 -20.06 2.92 -10.09
C VAL A 127 -19.38 4.22 -9.70
N VAL A 128 -18.85 4.25 -8.50
CA VAL A 128 -18.19 5.42 -7.91
C VAL A 128 -16.73 5.10 -7.74
N MET A 129 -15.89 5.79 -8.51
CA MET A 129 -14.44 5.77 -8.35
C MET A 129 -14.06 6.79 -7.28
N MET A 130 -13.53 6.30 -6.18
CA MET A 130 -13.03 7.11 -5.07
C MET A 130 -11.58 7.43 -5.34
N VAL A 131 -11.26 8.71 -5.52
CA VAL A 131 -9.90 9.20 -5.81
C VAL A 131 -9.35 9.95 -4.61
N ALA A 132 -8.04 9.82 -4.37
CA ALA A 132 -7.35 10.60 -3.34
C ALA A 132 -7.35 12.10 -3.70
N PRO A 133 -7.33 13.01 -2.70
CA PRO A 133 -7.30 14.44 -2.97
C PRO A 133 -5.95 14.87 -3.55
N LEU A 134 -5.96 15.79 -4.52
CA LEU A 134 -4.74 16.27 -5.19
C LEU A 134 -3.80 17.02 -4.23
N ALA A 135 -4.35 17.69 -3.23
CA ALA A 135 -3.60 18.51 -2.28
C ALA A 135 -4.03 18.16 -0.84
N PRO A 136 -3.56 17.03 -0.29
CA PRO A 136 -3.84 16.65 1.09
C PRO A 136 -3.30 17.73 2.05
N ARG A 137 -4.12 18.15 3.02
CA ARG A 137 -3.74 19.20 3.95
C ARG A 137 -3.14 18.60 5.21
N VAL A 138 -2.01 19.13 5.67
CA VAL A 138 -1.44 18.78 6.97
C VAL A 138 -1.58 19.99 7.89
N ARG A 139 -2.05 19.78 9.12
CA ARG A 139 -2.16 20.86 10.11
C ARG A 139 -0.79 21.51 10.34
N ALA A 140 -0.79 22.83 10.39
CA ALA A 140 0.43 23.58 10.71
C ALA A 140 0.80 23.39 12.18
N ALA A 141 2.09 23.58 12.45
CA ALA A 141 2.65 23.84 13.76
C ALA A 141 1.90 24.99 14.48
N GLU A 142 1.02 24.70 15.43
CA GLU A 142 0.34 25.72 16.22
C GLU A 142 1.24 26.21 17.37
N LEU A 143 2.04 27.25 17.14
CA LEU A 143 2.90 27.88 18.16
C LEU A 143 2.13 28.35 19.41
N ASN A 144 0.82 28.61 19.26
CA ASN A 144 -0.05 29.10 20.33
C ASN A 144 -0.66 27.98 21.18
N ARG A 145 -0.54 26.71 20.75
CA ARG A 145 -0.96 25.56 21.55
C ARG A 145 0.19 25.24 22.49
N TRP A 146 0.03 25.53 23.78
CA TRP A 146 1.01 25.28 24.84
C TRP A 146 1.22 23.78 25.14
N LYS A 147 1.00 22.88 24.17
CA LYS A 147 1.36 21.49 24.32
C LYS A 147 2.89 21.40 24.30
N GLN A 148 3.45 20.88 25.38
CA GLN A 148 4.89 20.70 25.53
C GLN A 148 5.39 19.75 24.44
N VAL A 149 6.12 20.28 23.46
CA VAL A 149 6.89 19.49 22.49
C VAL A 149 8.19 19.13 23.16
N SER A 150 8.35 17.85 23.53
CA SER A 150 9.53 17.36 24.22
C SER A 150 10.24 16.37 23.33
N HIS A 151 11.24 16.83 22.56
CA HIS A 151 12.12 15.95 21.77
C HIS A 151 13.06 15.17 22.69
N VAL A 152 12.50 14.20 23.42
CA VAL A 152 13.23 13.35 24.37
C VAL A 152 14.11 12.37 23.58
N ARG A 153 15.24 11.98 24.17
CA ARG A 153 16.08 10.93 23.59
C ARG A 153 15.32 9.61 23.57
N PHE A 154 15.38 8.94 22.42
CA PHE A 154 14.78 7.63 22.27
C PHE A 154 15.45 6.62 23.21
N ASN A 155 14.65 5.99 24.05
CA ASN A 155 15.08 5.06 25.10
C ASN A 155 15.19 3.61 24.62
N LEU A 156 15.16 3.38 23.29
CA LEU A 156 15.15 2.06 22.65
C LEU A 156 13.89 1.21 22.92
N LYS A 157 12.87 1.77 23.56
CA LYS A 157 11.59 1.08 23.77
C LYS A 157 10.61 1.40 22.65
N ARG A 158 10.04 0.35 22.07
CA ARG A 158 8.92 0.45 21.13
C ARG A 158 7.65 0.47 21.97
N GLU A 159 6.98 1.61 21.99
CA GLU A 159 5.74 1.83 22.73
C GLU A 159 4.67 2.31 21.75
N ASN A 160 3.39 2.14 22.10
CA ASN A 160 2.27 2.71 21.35
C ASN A 160 1.85 4.03 22.00
N CYS A 161 2.42 5.15 21.55
CA CYS A 161 2.11 6.48 22.07
C CYS A 161 0.91 7.15 21.34
N PHE A 162 0.46 6.57 20.21
CA PHE A 162 -0.57 7.11 19.32
C PHE A 162 -1.91 6.36 19.45
N GLN A 163 -2.25 5.87 20.65
CA GLN A 163 -3.45 5.04 20.88
C GLN A 163 -4.77 5.74 20.56
N ALA A 164 -4.82 7.06 20.66
CA ALA A 164 -6.02 7.86 20.39
C ALA A 164 -6.15 8.30 18.92
N THR A 165 -5.28 7.78 18.05
CA THR A 165 -5.28 8.07 16.61
C THR A 165 -6.29 7.19 15.89
N PHE A 166 -7.13 7.79 15.05
CA PHE A 166 -8.08 7.09 14.19
C PHE A 166 -8.19 7.76 12.82
N LEU A 167 -8.70 7.01 11.85
CA LEU A 167 -8.95 7.49 10.49
C LEU A 167 -10.44 7.71 10.28
N HIS A 168 -10.76 8.77 9.55
CA HIS A 168 -12.11 9.11 9.15
C HIS A 168 -12.16 9.32 7.64
N LEU A 169 -13.03 8.57 6.97
CA LEU A 169 -13.27 8.72 5.54
C LEU A 169 -14.40 9.73 5.31
N SER A 170 -14.18 10.66 4.39
CA SER A 170 -15.18 11.65 3.99
C SER A 170 -15.08 11.94 2.50
N PHE A 171 -16.10 12.61 1.96
CA PHE A 171 -16.14 13.04 0.57
C PHE A 171 -16.11 14.56 0.51
N THR A 172 -15.44 15.11 -0.50
CA THR A 172 -15.59 16.54 -0.81
C THR A 172 -16.81 16.75 -1.70
N ASP A 173 -17.11 18.02 -2.00
CA ASP A 173 -18.16 18.38 -2.95
C ASP A 173 -17.72 18.15 -4.41
N PHE A 174 -16.47 17.72 -4.65
CA PHE A 174 -15.98 17.42 -5.98
C PHE A 174 -16.51 16.07 -6.46
N GLU A 175 -17.41 16.13 -7.44
CA GLU A 175 -17.90 14.99 -8.20
C GLU A 175 -17.83 15.29 -9.69
N MET A 176 -17.38 14.32 -10.48
CA MET A 176 -17.35 14.45 -11.93
C MET A 176 -17.95 13.20 -12.58
N PRO A 177 -18.92 13.33 -13.50
CA PRO A 177 -19.37 12.21 -14.31
C PRO A 177 -18.25 11.76 -15.24
N PHE A 178 -18.05 10.44 -15.36
CA PHE A 178 -17.05 9.89 -16.28
C PHE A 178 -17.65 9.75 -17.68
N ASP A 179 -16.98 10.26 -18.72
CA ASP A 179 -17.49 10.17 -20.09
C ASP A 179 -17.26 8.77 -20.68
N ILE A 180 -18.35 8.01 -20.79
CA ILE A 180 -18.39 6.66 -21.38
C ILE A 180 -18.58 6.67 -22.91
N GLY A 181 -18.53 7.83 -23.59
CA GLY A 181 -18.53 7.95 -25.05
C GLY A 181 -19.88 7.69 -25.76
N GLN A 182 -20.93 7.26 -25.06
CA GLN A 182 -22.25 7.01 -25.64
C GLN A 182 -23.08 8.30 -25.75
N ARG A 183 -23.39 8.78 -26.97
CA ARG A 183 -24.24 9.96 -27.20
C ARG A 183 -25.74 9.62 -27.05
N GLY A 184 -26.49 10.49 -26.36
CA GLY A 184 -27.97 10.49 -26.38
C GLY A 184 -28.71 9.98 -25.14
N SER A 185 -28.01 9.43 -24.13
CA SER A 185 -28.64 9.02 -22.87
C SER A 185 -28.54 10.13 -21.82
N ILE A 186 -29.68 10.55 -21.27
CA ILE A 186 -29.76 11.54 -20.17
C ILE A 186 -29.09 10.99 -18.88
N ASP A 187 -29.01 9.65 -18.76
CA ASP A 187 -28.45 8.93 -17.61
C ASP A 187 -26.92 8.78 -17.59
N ARG A 188 -26.18 9.50 -18.45
CA ARG A 188 -24.69 9.47 -18.47
C ARG A 188 -24.08 9.69 -17.08
N ALA A 189 -24.67 10.61 -16.33
CA ALA A 189 -24.24 10.92 -14.98
C ALA A 189 -24.60 9.83 -13.96
N ILE A 190 -25.36 8.78 -14.27
CA ILE A 190 -25.83 7.79 -13.28
C ILE A 190 -24.94 6.53 -13.27
N HIS A 191 -24.17 6.29 -14.32
CA HIS A 191 -23.48 5.01 -14.48
C HIS A 191 -22.08 4.97 -13.85
N VAL A 192 -21.24 5.97 -14.11
CA VAL A 192 -19.86 6.02 -13.61
C VAL A 192 -19.51 7.45 -13.19
N ARG A 193 -18.99 7.61 -11.97
CA ARG A 193 -18.58 8.91 -11.42
C ARG A 193 -17.24 8.81 -10.72
N VAL A 194 -16.51 9.91 -10.74
CA VAL A 194 -15.33 10.14 -9.92
C VAL A 194 -15.74 11.03 -8.74
N VAL A 195 -15.38 10.61 -7.54
CA VAL A 195 -15.64 11.33 -6.29
C VAL A 195 -14.33 11.47 -5.54
N GLU A 196 -13.97 12.71 -5.23
CA GLU A 196 -12.81 12.95 -4.38
C GLU A 196 -13.12 12.53 -2.94
N THR A 197 -12.25 11.66 -2.41
CA THR A 197 -12.41 11.02 -1.12
C THR A 197 -11.23 11.38 -0.24
N VAL A 198 -11.50 11.99 0.90
CA VAL A 198 -10.49 12.42 1.86
C VAL A 198 -10.45 11.45 3.03
N ILE A 199 -9.28 10.89 3.28
CA ILE A 199 -9.00 10.08 4.47
C ILE A 199 -8.26 10.99 5.44
N SER A 200 -8.93 11.43 6.50
CA SER A 200 -8.35 12.31 7.49
C SER A 200 -7.95 11.53 8.73
N VAL A 201 -6.79 11.88 9.30
CA VAL A 201 -6.35 11.40 10.60
C VAL A 201 -6.76 12.39 11.69
N TYR A 202 -7.27 11.83 12.78
CA TYR A 202 -7.62 12.54 13.99
C TYR A 202 -6.85 11.95 15.16
N ASP A 203 -6.50 12.80 16.13
CA ASP A 203 -5.94 12.37 17.41
C ASP A 203 -6.68 13.05 18.54
N ARG A 204 -7.22 12.24 19.47
CA ARG A 204 -7.99 12.74 20.63
C ARG A 204 -9.14 13.69 20.23
N GLY A 205 -9.72 13.48 19.05
CA GLY A 205 -10.81 14.29 18.50
C GLY A 205 -10.39 15.53 17.72
N ASP A 206 -9.10 15.87 17.68
CA ASP A 206 -8.58 16.97 16.88
C ASP A 206 -8.16 16.48 15.48
N TRP A 207 -8.55 17.20 14.42
CA TRP A 207 -8.05 16.93 13.07
C TRP A 207 -6.55 17.21 12.98
N VAL A 208 -5.80 16.32 12.34
CA VAL A 208 -4.35 16.39 12.21
C VAL A 208 -3.92 16.57 10.75
N ALA A 209 -4.39 15.73 9.85
CA ALA A 209 -4.01 15.78 8.45
C ALA A 209 -4.98 14.98 7.57
N ASP A 210 -4.99 15.30 6.29
CA ASP A 210 -5.50 14.45 5.23
C ASP A 210 -4.36 13.59 4.69
N LEU A 211 -4.64 12.32 4.45
CA LEU A 211 -3.66 11.33 4.03
C LEU A 211 -3.70 11.12 2.53
N ASP A 212 -2.56 11.33 1.87
CA ASP A 212 -2.25 10.71 0.60
C ASP A 212 -1.62 9.35 0.88
N VAL A 213 -2.44 8.31 0.77
CA VAL A 213 -2.00 6.92 0.98
C VAL A 213 -1.22 6.38 -0.21
N LEU A 214 -1.37 6.97 -1.40
CA LEU A 214 -0.74 6.46 -2.61
C LEU A 214 0.77 6.69 -2.58
N ILE A 215 1.23 7.73 -1.88
CA ILE A 215 2.66 8.03 -1.65
C ILE A 215 3.44 6.85 -1.06
N LEU A 216 2.79 5.95 -0.30
CA LEU A 216 3.44 4.83 0.35
C LEU A 216 3.64 3.60 -0.56
N TYR A 217 2.95 3.56 -1.70
CA TYR A 217 2.76 2.32 -2.46
C TYR A 217 2.92 2.46 -3.98
N GLN A 218 2.79 3.66 -4.55
CA GLN A 218 3.05 3.86 -5.97
C GLN A 218 4.55 4.10 -6.24
N PRO A 219 5.17 3.33 -7.14
CA PRO A 219 6.54 3.57 -7.59
C PRO A 219 6.66 4.76 -8.56
N THR A 220 5.56 5.41 -8.92
CA THR A 220 5.54 6.54 -9.86
C THR A 220 6.02 7.84 -9.20
N LEU A 221 7.30 8.13 -9.46
CA LEU A 221 8.01 9.42 -9.47
C LEU A 221 8.34 10.12 -8.12
N TYR A 222 7.62 9.89 -7.01
CA TYR A 222 7.99 10.50 -5.72
C TYR A 222 8.03 9.53 -4.52
N GLY A 223 7.09 8.60 -4.38
CA GLY A 223 6.95 7.75 -3.19
C GLY A 223 8.16 6.85 -2.88
N ASN A 224 8.76 6.27 -3.93
CA ASN A 224 9.89 5.34 -3.77
C ASN A 224 11.20 6.01 -3.30
N ARG A 225 11.26 7.35 -3.27
CA ARG A 225 12.41 8.09 -2.71
C ARG A 225 12.28 8.34 -1.21
N PHE A 226 11.06 8.35 -0.70
CA PHE A 226 10.79 8.73 0.68
C PHE A 226 10.48 7.55 1.58
N ILE A 227 9.98 6.42 1.08
CA ILE A 227 9.65 5.27 1.95
C ILE A 227 10.63 4.12 1.75
N ARG A 228 11.18 3.61 2.86
CA ARG A 228 11.92 2.34 2.89
C ARG A 228 11.29 1.40 3.92
N ARG A 229 11.10 0.14 3.54
CA ARG A 229 10.71 -0.94 4.47
C ARG A 229 11.96 -1.71 4.83
N LEU A 230 12.19 -1.95 6.11
CA LEU A 230 13.34 -2.73 6.53
C LEU A 230 13.05 -4.23 6.30
N ASP A 231 13.75 -4.82 5.33
CA ASP A 231 13.57 -6.23 5.00
C ASP A 231 14.00 -7.16 6.16
N GLN A 232 13.15 -8.11 6.52
CA GLN A 232 13.46 -9.15 7.50
C GLN A 232 14.31 -10.28 6.91
N SER A 233 14.48 -10.34 5.59
CA SER A 233 15.21 -11.42 4.89
C SER A 233 16.72 -11.45 5.18
N THR A 234 17.30 -10.37 5.71
CA THR A 234 18.68 -10.32 6.19
C THR A 234 18.83 -10.93 7.59
N ARG A 235 18.30 -12.13 7.82
CA ARG A 235 18.78 -12.99 8.92
C ARG A 235 20.14 -13.54 8.50
N PRO A 236 21.25 -13.27 9.22
CA PRO A 236 22.46 -14.07 9.01
C PRO A 236 22.12 -15.53 9.37
N LYS A 237 22.11 -16.43 8.38
CA LYS A 237 21.87 -17.87 8.53
C LYS A 237 22.97 -18.61 9.32
N SER A 238 23.91 -17.90 9.94
CA SER A 238 25.00 -18.48 10.70
C SER A 238 25.13 -17.76 12.02
N LEU A 239 24.57 -18.38 13.06
CA LEU A 239 25.09 -18.40 14.42
C LEU A 239 24.23 -19.42 15.18
N THR A 240 24.64 -20.68 15.07
CA THR A 240 24.19 -21.79 15.91
C THR A 240 24.65 -21.54 17.34
N SER A 241 23.90 -20.75 18.11
CA SER A 241 23.89 -20.88 19.56
C SER A 241 22.46 -20.69 20.08
N PRO A 242 21.97 -21.58 20.96
CA PRO A 242 20.68 -21.44 21.59
C PRO A 242 20.83 -20.50 22.80
N ASP A 243 21.09 -19.22 22.54
CA ASP A 243 20.99 -18.18 23.57
C ASP A 243 19.69 -17.38 23.36
N PRO A 244 18.74 -17.43 24.30
CA PRO A 244 17.49 -16.65 24.25
C PRO A 244 17.69 -15.13 24.28
N ALA A 245 18.94 -14.65 24.31
CA ALA A 245 19.33 -13.24 24.39
C ALA A 245 19.64 -12.58 23.03
N CYS A 246 19.66 -13.33 21.93
CA CYS A 246 20.11 -12.82 20.62
C CYS A 246 19.11 -11.90 19.89
N TRP A 247 17.87 -11.75 20.39
CA TRP A 247 16.91 -10.75 19.90
C TRP A 247 17.13 -9.35 20.48
N ILE A 248 18.04 -9.20 21.45
CA ILE A 248 18.37 -7.92 22.08
C ILE A 248 19.53 -7.21 21.32
N GLY A 249 20.24 -7.92 20.44
CA GLY A 249 21.51 -7.46 19.85
C GLY A 249 21.44 -6.79 18.48
N THR A 250 20.38 -7.00 17.70
CA THR A 250 20.23 -6.38 16.37
C THR A 250 19.16 -5.31 16.42
N ASN A 251 19.39 -4.26 17.20
CA ASN A 251 18.66 -3.03 16.97
C ASN A 251 18.92 -2.63 15.50
N PRO A 252 17.92 -2.59 14.60
CA PRO A 252 18.15 -2.19 13.22
C PRO A 252 18.66 -0.75 13.10
N LEU A 253 18.55 0.03 14.19
CA LEU A 253 19.11 1.36 14.36
C LEU A 253 20.59 1.33 14.82
N ALA A 254 21.18 0.17 15.11
CA ALA A 254 22.57 0.03 15.56
C ALA A 254 23.61 0.39 14.48
N HIS A 255 23.21 0.37 13.20
CA HIS A 255 24.04 0.80 12.08
C HIS A 255 23.96 2.30 11.79
N LEU A 256 23.06 3.03 12.48
CA LEU A 256 23.10 4.48 12.44
C LEU A 256 24.40 4.90 13.12
N ARG A 257 25.28 5.61 12.38
CA ARG A 257 26.35 6.45 12.95
C ARG A 257 25.80 7.20 14.17
N PRO A 258 26.59 7.60 15.19
CA PRO A 258 26.12 8.05 16.51
C PRO A 258 25.36 9.39 16.47
N GLN A 259 24.26 9.43 15.73
CA GLN A 259 23.28 10.48 15.68
C GLN A 259 22.32 10.20 16.84
N PRO A 260 22.09 11.18 17.73
CA PRO A 260 21.10 11.06 18.78
C PRO A 260 19.71 10.75 18.19
N LEU A 261 19.19 9.59 18.57
CA LEU A 261 17.81 9.18 18.29
C LEU A 261 16.86 9.97 19.20
N THR A 262 15.81 10.51 18.63
CA THR A 262 14.79 11.31 19.32
C THR A 262 13.44 10.60 19.24
N SER A 263 12.76 10.39 20.37
CA SER A 263 11.42 9.83 20.37
C SER A 263 10.40 10.87 19.88
N ILE A 264 9.44 10.40 19.09
CA ILE A 264 8.27 11.15 18.67
C ILE A 264 7.05 10.40 19.22
N ASP A 265 6.40 11.00 20.21
CA ASP A 265 5.37 10.34 21.03
C ASP A 265 3.97 10.90 20.79
N ASN A 266 3.89 12.02 20.09
CA ASN A 266 2.62 12.68 19.79
C ASN A 266 2.71 13.43 18.46
N TRP A 267 1.54 13.82 17.96
CA TRP A 267 1.43 14.55 16.70
C TRP A 267 2.07 15.93 16.74
N GLU A 268 2.11 16.61 17.88
CA GLU A 268 2.75 17.93 17.94
C GLU A 268 4.26 17.83 17.76
N GLU A 269 4.90 16.77 18.26
CA GLU A 269 6.32 16.49 18.00
C GLU A 269 6.57 16.15 16.52
N LEU A 270 5.70 15.37 15.88
CA LEU A 270 5.82 15.06 14.44
C LEU A 270 5.55 16.29 13.56
N LEU A 271 4.64 17.17 13.98
CA LEU A 271 4.29 18.39 13.25
C LEU A 271 5.31 19.52 13.50
N ASN A 272 6.05 19.49 14.61
CA ASN A 272 7.07 20.47 14.99
C ASN A 272 8.46 19.84 15.08
N LEU A 273 8.92 19.22 14.01
CA LEU A 273 10.27 18.64 14.01
C LEU A 273 11.34 19.76 13.90
N PRO A 274 12.48 19.62 14.59
CA PRO A 274 13.60 20.57 14.47
C PRO A 274 14.13 20.66 13.04
N GLU A 275 14.57 21.85 12.63
CA GLU A 275 15.11 22.09 11.27
C GLU A 275 16.39 21.28 10.97
N ASP A 276 17.12 20.88 12.01
CA ASP A 276 18.34 20.04 11.94
C ASP A 276 18.06 18.53 12.00
N MET A 277 16.78 18.13 12.03
CA MET A 277 16.38 16.74 11.86
C MET A 277 16.86 16.23 10.51
N GLY A 278 17.53 15.08 10.49
CA GLY A 278 18.17 14.53 9.30
C GLY A 278 19.64 14.79 9.13
N LEU A 279 20.13 15.89 9.67
CA LEU A 279 21.54 16.27 9.63
C LEU A 279 22.25 15.79 10.90
N CYS A 280 21.64 16.04 12.06
CA CYS A 280 22.22 15.70 13.37
C CYS A 280 21.34 14.75 14.20
N TYR A 281 20.04 14.70 13.94
CA TYR A 281 19.07 13.95 14.73
C TYR A 281 18.21 13.05 13.84
N VAL A 282 17.80 11.91 14.38
CA VAL A 282 16.90 10.97 13.73
C VAL A 282 15.65 10.83 14.60
N GLY A 283 14.48 11.04 14.01
CA GLY A 283 13.20 10.88 14.70
C GLY A 283 12.74 9.42 14.72
N VAL A 284 12.20 8.95 15.84
CA VAL A 284 11.61 7.62 15.99
C VAL A 284 10.18 7.76 16.51
N VAL A 285 9.21 7.57 15.62
CA VAL A 285 7.78 7.53 15.93
C VAL A 285 7.48 6.23 16.67
N ARG A 286 6.94 6.36 17.88
CA ARG A 286 6.56 5.24 18.74
C ARG A 286 5.09 4.87 18.54
N ALA A 287 4.82 4.07 17.51
CA ALA A 287 3.47 3.63 17.11
C ALA A 287 3.38 2.09 17.07
N HIS A 288 4.09 1.43 17.98
CA HIS A 288 4.26 -0.03 17.98
C HIS A 288 2.91 -0.75 18.07
N ASP A 289 2.75 -1.80 17.26
CA ASP A 289 1.52 -2.60 17.11
C ASP A 289 0.24 -1.78 16.85
N ASN A 290 0.37 -0.59 16.28
CA ASN A 290 -0.75 0.27 15.91
C ASN A 290 -0.69 0.62 14.43
N TRP A 291 -1.11 -0.31 13.58
CA TRP A 291 -1.03 -0.17 12.13
C TRP A 291 -1.68 1.13 11.61
N ILE A 292 -2.75 1.61 12.26
CA ILE A 292 -3.43 2.87 11.92
C ILE A 292 -2.50 4.06 12.15
N ALA A 293 -1.89 4.15 13.33
CA ALA A 293 -0.95 5.21 13.64
C ALA A 293 0.30 5.11 12.77
N ARG A 294 0.79 3.90 12.48
CA ARG A 294 1.93 3.67 11.60
C ARG A 294 1.65 4.12 10.17
N LEU A 295 0.49 3.78 9.63
CA LEU A 295 0.01 4.25 8.32
C LEU A 295 -0.07 5.79 8.29
N ALA A 296 -0.76 6.37 9.28
CA ALA A 296 -0.99 7.81 9.30
C ALA A 296 0.32 8.61 9.47
N THR A 297 1.19 8.20 10.38
CA THR A 297 2.49 8.87 10.60
C THR A 297 3.43 8.68 9.42
N ALA A 298 3.38 7.54 8.71
CA ALA A 298 4.13 7.33 7.48
C ALA A 298 3.69 8.26 6.36
N CYS A 299 2.38 8.36 6.12
CA CYS A 299 1.83 9.28 5.12
C CYS A 299 2.20 10.73 5.46
N VAL A 300 1.99 11.17 6.71
CA VAL A 300 2.28 12.56 7.11
C VAL A 300 3.77 12.87 7.04
N ALA A 301 4.65 11.95 7.44
CA ALA A 301 6.09 12.12 7.31
C ALA A 301 6.51 12.27 5.84
N ALA A 302 6.04 11.37 4.97
CA ALA A 302 6.35 11.41 3.54
C ALA A 302 5.77 12.65 2.84
N GLN A 303 4.54 13.05 3.15
CA GLN A 303 3.89 14.27 2.64
C GLN A 303 4.65 15.54 3.02
N ARG A 304 5.36 15.53 4.16
CA ARG A 304 6.23 16.63 4.59
C ARG A 304 7.66 16.55 4.02
N GLY A 305 7.94 15.55 3.18
CA GLY A 305 9.23 15.38 2.50
C GLY A 305 10.28 14.64 3.34
N PHE A 306 9.90 14.01 4.45
CA PHE A 306 10.82 13.19 5.24
C PHE A 306 11.03 11.82 4.61
N ARG A 307 12.29 11.36 4.58
CA ARG A 307 12.58 9.94 4.32
C ARG A 307 12.15 9.14 5.54
N THR A 308 11.24 8.22 5.33
CA THR A 308 10.58 7.42 6.34
C THR A 308 10.98 5.96 6.19
N VAL A 309 11.48 5.37 7.28
CA VAL A 309 11.82 3.96 7.37
C VAL A 309 10.81 3.26 8.25
N ILE A 310 10.13 2.25 7.71
CA ILE A 310 9.13 1.47 8.44
C ILE A 310 9.80 0.21 8.97
N LEU A 311 9.76 0.03 10.29
CA LEU A 311 10.36 -1.10 11.00
C LEU A 311 9.41 -2.30 11.08
N PRO A 312 9.89 -3.53 11.31
CA PRO A 312 9.01 -4.67 11.52
C PRO A 312 8.24 -4.59 12.85
N THR A 313 6.95 -4.93 12.82
CA THR A 313 6.19 -5.39 14.01
C THR A 313 6.73 -6.75 14.40
N THR A 314 6.96 -6.98 15.69
CA THR A 314 7.76 -8.11 16.19
C THR A 314 7.09 -9.48 16.13
N ASP A 315 5.84 -9.59 15.68
CA ASP A 315 5.07 -10.83 15.88
C ASP A 315 4.56 -11.42 14.55
N GLU A 316 5.42 -12.14 13.84
CA GLU A 316 5.06 -13.38 13.11
C GLU A 316 6.27 -14.33 13.15
N VAL A 317 6.45 -14.98 14.30
CA VAL A 317 7.09 -16.30 14.32
C VAL A 317 6.01 -17.26 13.81
N ASN A 318 6.06 -17.62 12.53
CA ASN A 318 5.32 -18.77 12.05
C ASN A 318 5.94 -20.02 12.69
N ASP A 319 5.40 -20.40 13.85
CA ASP A 319 5.44 -21.78 14.34
C ASP A 319 4.46 -22.61 13.48
N GLU A 320 4.87 -22.94 12.25
CA GLU A 320 4.28 -24.08 11.56
C GLU A 320 4.94 -25.35 12.10
N PHE A 321 4.34 -25.90 13.17
CA PHE A 321 4.49 -27.31 13.50
C PHE A 321 3.77 -28.13 12.43
N GLY A 322 4.52 -28.98 11.76
CA GLY A 322 4.02 -30.06 10.90
C GLY A 322 5.14 -31.06 10.68
N ASP A 323 5.11 -32.13 11.48
CA ASP A 323 6.00 -33.29 11.44
C ASP A 323 6.13 -33.87 10.01
N ASP A 324 7.34 -34.28 9.64
CA ASP A 324 7.54 -35.61 9.04
C ASP A 324 9.01 -36.03 9.14
N ASP A 325 9.21 -37.19 9.77
CA ASP A 325 10.46 -37.92 9.88
C ASP A 325 10.95 -38.39 8.49
N SER A 326 12.25 -38.26 8.22
CA SER A 326 13.07 -39.39 7.74
C SER A 326 14.54 -39.01 7.59
N ASP A 327 15.37 -39.81 8.23
CA ASP A 327 16.81 -39.90 8.04
C ASP A 327 17.18 -40.10 6.56
N THR A 328 18.23 -39.42 6.08
CA THR A 328 19.36 -40.10 5.44
C THR A 328 20.58 -39.18 5.26
N SER A 329 21.73 -39.83 5.43
CA SER A 329 23.11 -39.40 5.45
C SER A 329 23.66 -38.71 4.19
N GLY A 330 24.66 -37.86 4.40
CA GLY A 330 25.91 -37.80 3.61
C GLY A 330 25.88 -37.00 2.31
N ASP A 331 26.48 -35.81 2.31
CA ASP A 331 27.87 -35.61 1.88
C ASP A 331 28.18 -34.11 1.76
N SER A 332 29.36 -33.76 2.24
CA SER A 332 30.00 -32.46 2.15
C SER A 332 30.42 -32.12 0.73
N ASP A 333 30.10 -30.92 0.25
CA ASP A 333 30.96 -30.22 -0.69
C ASP A 333 30.86 -28.70 -0.48
N ASP A 334 31.93 -28.15 0.09
CA ASP A 334 32.20 -26.72 0.21
C ASP A 334 32.50 -26.15 -1.18
N SER A 335 31.65 -25.23 -1.64
CA SER A 335 32.05 -24.25 -2.65
C SER A 335 31.70 -22.85 -2.15
N LEU A 336 32.75 -22.16 -1.69
CA LEU A 336 32.74 -20.74 -1.33
C LEU A 336 32.49 -19.90 -2.58
N ASP A 337 31.27 -19.42 -2.77
CA ASP A 337 31.03 -18.22 -3.58
C ASP A 337 30.74 -17.04 -2.65
N SER A 338 31.75 -16.20 -2.51
CA SER A 338 31.74 -15.03 -1.64
C SER A 338 31.17 -13.83 -2.40
N THR A 339 29.87 -13.83 -2.66
CA THR A 339 29.16 -12.62 -3.07
C THR A 339 28.93 -11.75 -1.84
N LYS A 340 29.91 -10.88 -1.54
CA LYS A 340 29.73 -9.73 -0.67
C LYS A 340 28.54 -8.92 -1.20
N THR A 341 27.38 -9.03 -0.55
CA THR A 341 26.31 -8.05 -0.72
C THR A 341 26.77 -6.75 -0.09
N VAL A 342 27.22 -5.85 -0.96
CA VAL A 342 27.47 -4.45 -0.67
C VAL A 342 26.16 -3.87 -0.14
N ILE A 343 26.13 -3.49 1.13
CA ILE A 343 25.14 -2.55 1.62
C ILE A 343 25.46 -1.26 0.88
N ASP A 344 24.65 -0.88 -0.11
CA ASP A 344 24.86 0.36 -0.86
C ASP A 344 25.02 1.53 0.12
N ASP A 345 26.15 2.24 0.01
CA ASP A 345 26.52 3.42 0.80
C ASP A 345 25.52 4.60 0.66
N ASP A 346 24.47 4.43 -0.15
CA ASP A 346 23.36 5.38 -0.34
C ASP A 346 22.40 5.49 0.87
N VAL A 347 22.59 4.66 1.91
CA VAL A 347 21.90 4.80 3.22
C VAL A 347 22.12 6.19 3.84
N PHE A 348 23.19 6.90 3.48
CA PHE A 348 23.65 8.11 4.19
C PHE A 348 23.66 9.37 3.31
N SER A 349 22.73 9.47 2.36
CA SER A 349 22.38 10.78 1.76
C SER A 349 21.86 11.73 2.85
N ALA A 350 22.29 12.99 2.84
CA ALA A 350 22.01 14.06 3.82
C ALA A 350 20.54 14.54 3.90
N SER A 351 19.58 13.64 3.70
CA SER A 351 18.14 13.91 3.73
C SER A 351 17.56 13.51 5.09
N PRO A 352 16.44 14.10 5.53
CA PRO A 352 15.95 13.86 6.87
C PRO A 352 15.23 12.52 7.05
N HIS A 353 15.62 11.78 8.10
CA HIS A 353 15.20 10.39 8.35
C HIS A 353 14.28 10.30 9.57
N ILE A 354 13.11 9.68 9.38
CA ILE A 354 12.14 9.30 10.42
C ILE A 354 11.97 7.78 10.40
N PHE A 355 12.01 7.16 11.57
CA PHE A 355 11.70 5.74 11.74
C PHE A 355 10.33 5.57 12.36
N ILE A 356 9.57 4.58 11.90
CA ILE A 356 8.23 4.24 12.43
C ILE A 356 8.32 2.86 13.03
N CYS A 357 8.28 2.79 14.37
CA CYS A 357 8.33 1.56 15.14
C CYS A 357 6.96 1.04 15.53
#